data_AF-A0A960EAF4-F1
#
_entry.id   AF-A0A960EAF4-F1
#
_cell.length_a   1.000
_cell.length_b   1.000
_cell.length_c   1.000
_cell.angle_alpha   90.00
_cell.angle_beta   90.00
_cell.angle_gamma   90.00
#
_symmetry.space_group_name_H-M   'P 1'
#
loop_
_entity.id
_entity.type
_entity.pdbx_description
1 polymer ?
#
loop_
_entity_poly.entity_id
_entity_poly.type
_entity_poly.pdbx_seq_one_letter_code
_entity_poly.pdbx_strand_id
1 'polypeptide(L)'
;YNYADYFAHWLTIGKATDPNNLPKIFFVNWFRRDDEGRFLWPGFGENSRVLKWVFERCDGGSTVVDTPIGRLPTQEALDLDGLEVDAADLEALLSVDAAGWQAAIPQIREHYAKFGDKLPAQLQMAVDTLEAQLS
;
A
#
# COMPACT_ATOMS: atom_id res chain seq x y z
N TYR A 1 24.83 -0.18 10.51
CA TYR A 1 24.82 0.35 9.13
C TYR A 1 23.97 1.62 9.10
N ASN A 2 24.12 2.49 8.09
CA ASN A 2 23.26 3.68 7.93
C ASN A 2 21.93 3.25 7.27
N TYR A 3 20.79 3.81 7.70
CA TYR A 3 19.48 3.47 7.14
C TYR A 3 19.38 3.76 5.63
N ALA A 4 20.07 4.78 5.12
CA ALA A 4 20.13 5.08 3.70
C ALA A 4 20.82 3.97 2.89
N ASP A 5 21.89 3.37 3.45
CA ASP A 5 22.57 2.23 2.84
C ASP A 5 21.65 0.99 2.79
N TYR A 6 20.73 0.87 3.75
CA TYR A 6 19.73 -0.20 3.78
C TYR A 6 18.67 -0.04 2.69
N PHE A 7 18.20 1.19 2.44
CA PHE A 7 17.34 1.45 1.28
C PHE A 7 18.05 1.13 -0.03
N ALA A 8 19.31 1.54 -0.17
CA ALA A 8 20.11 1.23 -1.35
C ALA A 8 20.26 -0.29 -1.53
N HIS A 9 20.48 -1.04 -0.44
CA HIS A 9 20.57 -2.49 -0.47
C HIS A 9 19.29 -3.16 -0.98
N TRP A 10 18.11 -2.73 -0.52
CA TRP A 10 16.83 -3.22 -1.05
C TRP A 10 16.68 -3.00 -2.55
N LEU A 11 17.10 -1.82 -3.04
CA LEU A 11 17.08 -1.53 -4.48
C LEU A 11 18.07 -2.39 -5.27
N THR A 12 19.18 -2.82 -4.66
CA THR A 12 20.10 -3.80 -5.26
C THR A 12 19.48 -5.19 -5.33
N ILE A 13 18.77 -5.65 -4.29
CA ILE A 13 18.07 -6.95 -4.30
C ILE A 13 17.08 -7.03 -5.48
N GLY A 14 16.35 -5.96 -5.75
CA GLY A 14 15.43 -5.89 -6.89
C GLY A 14 16.08 -6.02 -8.27
N LYS A 15 17.42 -5.96 -8.35
CA LYS A 15 18.20 -6.14 -9.59
C LYS A 15 18.96 -7.47 -9.61
N ALA A 16 18.88 -8.27 -8.55
CA ALA A 16 19.72 -9.46 -8.36
C ALA A 16 19.21 -10.70 -9.10
N THR A 17 17.96 -10.69 -9.59
CA THR A 17 17.33 -11.83 -10.28
C THR A 17 16.32 -11.34 -11.31
N ASP A 18 15.74 -12.27 -12.07
CA ASP A 18 14.62 -11.99 -12.97
C ASP A 18 13.45 -11.35 -12.17
N PRO A 19 12.87 -10.22 -12.62
CA PRO A 19 11.75 -9.57 -11.94
C PRO A 19 10.55 -10.49 -11.65
N ASN A 20 10.37 -11.57 -12.44
CA ASN A 20 9.30 -12.55 -12.21
C ASN A 20 9.58 -13.47 -11.03
N ASN A 21 10.83 -13.60 -10.59
CA ASN A 21 11.21 -14.37 -9.41
C ASN A 21 11.18 -13.56 -8.11
N LEU A 22 10.98 -12.24 -8.19
CA LEU A 22 10.89 -11.38 -7.01
C LEU A 22 9.53 -11.51 -6.34
N PRO A 23 9.48 -11.50 -4.99
CA PRO A 23 8.22 -11.48 -4.27
C PRO A 23 7.45 -10.19 -4.58
N LYS A 24 6.12 -10.31 -4.68
CA LYS A 24 5.24 -9.14 -4.72
C LYS A 24 5.21 -8.49 -3.33
N ILE A 25 5.18 -7.16 -3.29
CA ILE A 25 5.14 -6.37 -2.06
C ILE A 25 3.73 -5.82 -1.88
N PHE A 26 3.18 -5.99 -0.68
CA PHE A 26 1.85 -5.51 -0.31
C PHE A 26 1.96 -4.64 0.95
N PHE A 27 1.14 -3.59 1.01
CA PHE A 27 0.91 -2.81 2.22
C PHE A 27 -0.51 -3.07 2.69
N VAL A 28 -0.70 -3.36 3.97
CA VAL A 28 -2.01 -3.67 4.57
C VAL A 28 -2.25 -2.78 5.78
N ASN A 29 -3.47 -2.26 5.90
CA ASN A 29 -3.91 -1.49 7.06
C ASN A 29 -5.19 -2.10 7.64
N TRP A 30 -5.04 -2.90 8.70
CA TRP A 30 -6.16 -3.52 9.42
C TRP A 30 -6.90 -2.56 10.36
N PHE A 31 -6.39 -1.33 10.51
CA PHE A 31 -6.74 -0.44 11.62
C PHE A 31 -7.37 0.86 11.15
N ARG A 32 -7.87 0.91 9.91
CA ARG A 32 -8.60 2.09 9.41
C ARG A 32 -9.86 2.29 10.26
N ARG A 33 -10.12 3.55 10.60
CA ARG A 33 -11.25 3.97 11.44
C ARG A 33 -12.10 5.02 10.71
N ASP A 34 -13.36 5.13 11.12
CA ASP A 34 -14.20 6.29 10.80
C ASP A 34 -13.89 7.51 11.69
N ASP A 35 -14.61 8.59 11.47
CA ASP A 35 -14.49 9.85 12.20
C ASP A 35 -14.87 9.72 13.68
N GLU A 36 -15.72 8.75 14.01
CA GLU A 36 -16.09 8.37 15.39
C GLU A 36 -15.07 7.43 16.06
N GLY A 37 -14.04 6.99 15.31
CA GLY A 37 -12.95 6.17 15.82
C GLY A 37 -13.25 4.67 15.91
N ARG A 38 -14.36 4.20 15.32
CA ARG A 38 -14.72 2.79 15.18
C ARG A 38 -13.91 2.16 14.06
N PHE A 39 -13.51 0.90 14.23
CA PHE A 39 -12.79 0.15 13.19
C PHE A 39 -13.73 -0.19 12.04
N LEU A 40 -13.27 0.08 10.82
CA LEU A 40 -14.02 -0.25 9.60
C LEU A 40 -13.87 -1.72 9.21
N TRP A 41 -12.73 -2.34 9.56
CA TRP A 41 -12.48 -3.76 9.32
C TRP A 41 -12.49 -4.54 10.65
N PRO A 42 -13.19 -5.68 10.74
CA PRO A 42 -13.29 -6.45 11.98
C PRO A 42 -11.96 -7.08 12.40
N GLY A 43 -11.03 -7.32 11.48
CA GLY A 43 -9.69 -7.80 11.79
C GLY A 43 -9.62 -9.28 12.18
N PHE A 44 -8.63 -9.63 13.00
CA PHE A 44 -8.41 -10.99 13.52
C PHE A 44 -8.42 -12.08 12.42
N GLY A 45 -9.31 -13.06 12.52
CA GLY A 45 -9.45 -14.15 11.55
C GLY A 45 -9.91 -13.68 10.18
N GLU A 46 -10.66 -12.57 10.10
CA GLU A 46 -11.17 -12.03 8.85
C GLU A 46 -10.04 -11.50 7.95
N ASN A 47 -8.86 -11.17 8.53
CA ASN A 47 -7.66 -10.82 7.75
C ASN A 47 -7.26 -11.92 6.74
N SER A 48 -7.65 -13.18 6.99
CA SER A 48 -7.45 -14.27 6.04
C SER A 48 -8.09 -14.02 4.67
N ARG A 49 -9.18 -13.24 4.59
CA ARG A 49 -9.85 -12.86 3.34
C ARG A 49 -8.97 -11.96 2.47
N VAL A 50 -8.25 -11.03 3.08
CA VAL A 50 -7.28 -10.19 2.37
C VAL A 50 -6.03 -10.98 2.01
N LEU A 51 -5.60 -11.94 2.85
CA LEU A 51 -4.50 -12.85 2.51
C LEU A 51 -4.85 -13.78 1.33
N LYS A 52 -6.10 -14.26 1.26
CA LYS A 52 -6.61 -14.99 0.08
C LYS A 52 -6.43 -14.16 -1.19
N TRP A 53 -6.85 -12.89 -1.18
CA TRP A 53 -6.65 -11.97 -2.30
C TRP A 53 -5.15 -11.77 -2.63
N VAL A 54 -4.28 -11.63 -1.63
CA VAL A 54 -2.83 -11.54 -1.84
C VAL A 54 -2.29 -12.78 -2.57
N PHE A 55 -2.72 -13.98 -2.21
CA PHE A 55 -2.30 -15.20 -2.91
C PHE A 55 -2.81 -15.24 -4.36
N GLU A 56 -4.09 -14.91 -4.59
CA GLU A 56 -4.64 -14.82 -5.95
C GLU A 56 -3.89 -13.80 -6.82
N ARG A 57 -3.45 -12.68 -6.24
CA ARG A 57 -2.61 -11.69 -6.92
C ARG A 57 -1.21 -12.22 -7.27
N CYS A 58 -0.64 -13.06 -6.41
CA CYS A 58 0.64 -13.73 -6.68
C CYS A 58 0.53 -14.75 -7.81
N ASP A 59 -0.60 -15.45 -7.91
CA ASP A 59 -0.89 -16.43 -8.97
C ASP A 59 -1.30 -15.78 -10.31
N GLY A 60 -1.23 -14.45 -10.41
CA GLY A 60 -1.50 -13.70 -11.64
C GLY A 60 -2.98 -13.36 -11.87
N GLY A 61 -3.84 -13.62 -10.89
CA GLY A 61 -5.28 -13.34 -10.96
C GLY A 61 -5.73 -12.11 -10.17
N SER A 62 -7.03 -12.11 -9.89
CA SER A 62 -7.82 -11.12 -9.13
C SER A 62 -7.94 -9.72 -9.75
N THR A 63 -9.14 -9.15 -9.65
CA THR A 63 -9.45 -7.82 -10.17
C THR A 63 -8.93 -6.73 -9.25
N VAL A 64 -8.42 -5.66 -9.85
CA VAL A 64 -7.82 -4.53 -9.13
C VAL A 64 -8.27 -3.21 -9.72
N VAL A 65 -8.22 -2.18 -8.89
CA VAL A 65 -8.31 -0.78 -9.30
C VAL A 65 -6.90 -0.18 -9.20
N ASP A 66 -6.38 0.37 -10.30
CA ASP A 66 -5.16 1.18 -10.25
C ASP A 66 -5.47 2.53 -9.58
N THR A 67 -4.69 2.87 -8.57
CA THR A 67 -4.83 4.10 -7.77
C THR A 67 -3.47 4.80 -7.64
N PRO A 68 -3.44 6.07 -7.18
CA PRO A 68 -2.17 6.78 -6.94
C PRO A 68 -1.22 6.09 -5.96
N ILE A 69 -1.73 5.21 -5.09
CA ILE A 69 -0.93 4.51 -4.07
C ILE A 69 -0.66 3.05 -4.43
N GLY A 70 -0.93 2.66 -5.69
CA GLY A 70 -0.79 1.29 -6.18
C GLY A 70 -2.13 0.63 -6.51
N ARG A 71 -2.18 -0.70 -6.42
CA ARG A 71 -3.35 -1.49 -6.83
C ARG A 71 -4.17 -1.93 -5.63
N LEU A 72 -5.43 -1.52 -5.59
CA LEU A 72 -6.38 -1.94 -4.56
C LEU A 72 -7.30 -3.05 -5.10
N PRO A 73 -7.84 -3.93 -4.24
CA PRO A 73 -8.89 -4.86 -4.66
C PRO A 73 -10.14 -4.13 -5.13
N THR A 74 -10.89 -4.68 -6.08
CA THR A 74 -12.30 -4.33 -6.23
C THR A 74 -13.11 -4.97 -5.11
N GLN A 75 -14.34 -4.53 -4.88
CA GLN A 75 -15.23 -5.13 -3.87
C GLN A 75 -15.46 -6.63 -4.14
N GLU A 76 -15.62 -7.01 -5.39
CA GLU A 76 -15.86 -8.40 -5.83
C GLU A 76 -14.61 -9.27 -5.77
N ALA A 77 -13.43 -8.65 -5.66
CA ALA A 77 -12.15 -9.37 -5.54
C ALA A 77 -11.95 -9.95 -4.13
N LEU A 78 -12.70 -9.46 -3.14
CA LEU A 78 -12.64 -9.96 -1.77
C LEU A 78 -13.71 -11.02 -1.54
N ASP A 79 -13.32 -12.10 -0.87
CA ASP A 79 -14.25 -13.10 -0.38
C ASP A 79 -14.93 -12.59 0.90
N LEU A 80 -16.14 -12.07 0.76
CA LEU A 80 -16.94 -11.51 1.85
C LEU A 80 -18.10 -12.43 2.26
N ASP A 81 -18.13 -13.68 1.78
CA ASP A 81 -19.21 -14.60 2.14
C ASP A 81 -19.21 -14.85 3.65
N GLY A 82 -20.40 -14.73 4.25
CA GLY A 82 -20.61 -14.80 5.69
C GLY A 82 -19.99 -13.68 6.53
N LEU A 83 -19.44 -12.62 5.92
CA LEU A 83 -18.90 -11.46 6.64
C LEU A 83 -19.94 -10.33 6.71
N GLU A 84 -20.29 -9.93 7.93
CA GLU A 84 -21.11 -8.73 8.15
C GLU A 84 -20.23 -7.48 8.09
N VAL A 85 -20.18 -6.84 6.93
CA VAL A 85 -19.54 -5.54 6.71
C VAL A 85 -20.49 -4.64 5.93
N ASP A 86 -20.67 -3.40 6.39
CA ASP A 86 -21.53 -2.44 5.71
C ASP A 86 -20.91 -2.03 4.36
N ALA A 87 -21.75 -1.77 3.36
CA ALA A 87 -21.29 -1.35 2.03
C ALA A 87 -20.50 -0.04 2.08
N ALA A 88 -20.91 0.91 2.92
CA ALA A 88 -20.21 2.18 3.11
C ALA A 88 -18.85 1.98 3.82
N ASP A 89 -18.77 1.07 4.79
CA ASP A 89 -17.51 0.73 5.43
C ASP A 89 -16.53 0.10 4.44
N LEU A 90 -17.03 -0.78 3.57
CA LEU A 90 -16.22 -1.43 2.55
C LEU A 90 -15.75 -0.45 1.47
N GLU A 91 -16.63 0.45 1.01
CA GLU A 91 -16.26 1.53 0.09
C GLU A 91 -15.18 2.42 0.72
N ALA A 92 -15.36 2.81 1.99
CA ALA A 92 -14.37 3.57 2.73
C ALA A 92 -13.05 2.80 2.83
N LEU A 93 -13.05 1.51 3.19
CA LEU A 93 -11.84 0.67 3.27
C LEU A 93 -11.05 0.62 1.96
N LEU A 94 -11.74 0.51 0.83
CA LEU A 94 -11.16 0.36 -0.50
C LEU A 94 -10.93 1.71 -1.23
N SER A 95 -11.19 2.83 -0.56
CA SER A 95 -10.95 4.17 -1.09
C SER A 95 -9.54 4.69 -0.77
N VAL A 96 -9.09 5.66 -1.57
CA VAL A 96 -7.87 6.45 -1.31
C VAL A 96 -8.26 7.83 -0.83
N ASP A 97 -7.84 8.19 0.39
CA ASP A 97 -7.94 9.57 0.89
C ASP A 97 -6.84 10.43 0.26
N ALA A 98 -7.16 11.02 -0.91
CA ALA A 98 -6.20 11.83 -1.65
C ALA A 98 -5.71 13.04 -0.85
N ALA A 99 -6.60 13.69 -0.09
CA ALA A 99 -6.25 14.85 0.73
C ALA A 99 -5.31 14.46 1.88
N GLY A 100 -5.57 13.33 2.55
CA GLY A 100 -4.68 12.79 3.58
C GLY A 100 -3.29 12.44 3.03
N TRP A 101 -3.22 11.84 1.83
CA TRP A 101 -1.94 11.56 1.18
C TRP A 101 -1.19 12.83 0.74
N GLN A 102 -1.90 13.83 0.20
CA GLN A 102 -1.31 15.14 -0.10
C GLN A 102 -0.73 15.80 1.16
N ALA A 103 -1.42 15.71 2.30
CA ALA A 103 -0.92 16.20 3.58
C ALA A 103 0.26 15.37 4.15
N ALA A 104 0.40 14.12 3.74
CA ALA A 104 1.51 13.24 4.15
C ALA A 104 2.81 13.47 3.34
N ILE A 105 2.71 13.93 2.09
CA ILE A 105 3.88 14.15 1.21
C ILE A 105 4.97 15.03 1.87
N PRO A 106 4.66 16.20 2.44
CA PRO A 106 5.67 17.02 3.11
C PRO A 106 6.40 16.28 4.24
N GLN A 107 5.68 15.44 4.99
CA GLN A 107 6.25 14.66 6.10
C GLN A 107 7.17 13.55 5.60
N ILE A 108 6.83 12.91 4.48
CA ILE A 108 7.70 11.91 3.82
C ILE A 108 8.98 12.60 3.33
N ARG A 109 8.85 13.77 2.67
CA ARG A 109 10.00 14.54 2.19
C ARG A 109 10.89 15.02 3.33
N GLU A 110 10.31 15.48 4.44
CA GLU A 110 11.05 15.86 5.65
C GLU A 110 11.80 14.67 6.24
N HIS A 111 11.16 13.50 6.34
CA HIS A 111 11.80 12.28 6.79
C HIS A 111 12.99 11.90 5.89
N TYR A 112 12.80 11.97 4.57
CA TYR A 112 13.83 11.68 3.58
C TYR A 112 15.01 12.67 3.58
N ALA A 113 14.75 13.95 3.87
CA ALA A 113 15.81 14.96 3.98
C ALA A 113 16.84 14.64 5.08
N LYS A 114 16.46 13.87 6.12
CA LYS A 114 17.36 13.44 7.20
C LYS A 114 18.52 12.55 6.71
N PHE A 115 18.41 11.96 5.53
CA PHE A 115 19.44 11.11 4.92
C PHE A 115 20.39 11.87 3.98
N GLY A 116 20.07 13.11 3.62
CA GLY A 116 20.88 13.95 2.74
C GLY A 116 21.23 13.25 1.42
N ASP A 117 22.46 13.46 0.95
CA ASP A 117 22.97 12.93 -0.33
C ASP A 117 23.05 11.39 -0.38
N LYS A 118 22.87 10.70 0.75
CA LYS A 118 22.89 9.24 0.80
C LYS A 118 21.56 8.61 0.44
N LEU A 119 20.47 9.38 0.43
CA LEU A 119 19.17 8.84 0.05
C LEU A 119 19.19 8.41 -1.43
N PRO A 120 18.81 7.17 -1.76
CA PRO A 120 18.68 6.77 -3.15
C PRO A 120 17.65 7.65 -3.88
N ALA A 121 18.04 8.21 -5.03
CA ALA A 121 17.18 9.10 -5.82
C ALA A 121 15.82 8.48 -6.18
N GLN A 122 15.78 7.15 -6.34
CA GLN A 122 14.56 6.40 -6.63
C GLN A 122 13.46 6.61 -5.58
N LEU A 123 13.82 6.84 -4.31
CA LEU A 123 12.84 7.09 -3.26
C LEU A 123 12.19 8.47 -3.41
N GLN A 124 12.94 9.50 -3.80
CA GLN A 124 12.37 10.82 -4.10
C GLN A 124 11.48 10.76 -5.35
N MET A 125 11.93 10.07 -6.40
CA MET A 125 11.15 9.88 -7.62
C MET A 125 9.81 9.17 -7.35
N ALA A 126 9.78 8.21 -6.42
CA ALA A 126 8.55 7.55 -6.01
C ALA A 126 7.55 8.52 -5.33
N VAL A 127 8.05 9.46 -4.52
CA VAL A 127 7.23 10.53 -3.91
C VAL A 127 6.74 11.52 -4.98
N ASP A 128 7.60 11.90 -5.93
CA ASP A 128 7.22 12.78 -7.04
C ASP A 128 6.11 12.14 -7.91
N THR A 129 6.20 10.83 -8.13
CA THR A 129 5.18 10.08 -8.89
C THR A 129 3.85 10.04 -8.14
N LEU A 130 3.90 9.76 -6.84
CA LEU A 130 2.72 9.79 -5.97
C LEU A 130 2.04 11.16 -6.00
N GLU A 131 2.80 12.24 -5.83
CA GLU A 131 2.29 13.62 -5.86
C GLU A 131 1.61 13.96 -7.18
N ALA A 132 2.23 13.57 -8.31
CA ALA A 132 1.66 13.79 -9.64
C ALA A 132 0.37 12.99 -9.88
N GLN A 133 0.25 11.79 -9.32
CA GLN A 133 -0.95 10.95 -9.46
C GLN A 133 -2.10 11.40 -8.54
N LEU A 134 -1.80 12.14 -7.47
CA LEU A 134 -2.79 12.71 -6.56
C LEU A 134 -3.30 14.09 -7.00
N SER A 135 -2.73 14.67 -8.05
CA SER A 135 -3.05 16.03 -8.56
C SER A 135 -4.17 16.04 -9.59
#